data_AF-A0ABC8LFJ3-F1
#
_entry.id   AF-A0ABC8LFJ3-F1
#
_cell.length_a   1.000
_cell.length_b   1.000
_cell.length_c   1.000
_cell.angle_alpha   90.00
_cell.angle_beta   90.00
_cell.angle_gamma   90.00
#
_symmetry.space_group_name_H-M   'P 1'
#
loop_
_entity.id
_entity.type
_entity.pdbx_description
1 polymer ?
#
loop_
_entity_poly.entity_id
_entity_poly.type
_entity_poly.pdbx_seq_one_letter_code
_entity_poly.pdbx_strand_id
1 'polypeptide(L)'
;MASLYMGSAIIYKNAITHNVRLQSPRRFICRSSLTKTTPDNVSVDVLHRRSGNYSPSPWNHRYLLSIENQYAKEKNVITRDLLKRKVRKMLDVDTKSSRLEQLELIDDLEKLGVSYHFEGN
;
A
#
# COMPACT_ATOMS: atom_id res chain seq x y z
N MET A 1 -20.27 18.96 -25.67
CA MET A 1 -19.12 19.08 -24.75
C MET A 1 -19.30 18.03 -23.67
N ALA A 2 -18.50 16.96 -23.68
CA ALA A 2 -18.67 15.83 -22.77
C ALA A 2 -18.00 16.14 -21.43
N SER A 3 -18.76 16.12 -20.34
CA SER A 3 -18.20 16.13 -18.98
C SER A 3 -17.83 14.69 -18.59
N LEU A 4 -16.55 14.45 -18.30
CA LEU A 4 -16.10 13.22 -17.69
C LEU A 4 -16.25 13.38 -16.17
N TYR A 5 -17.36 12.84 -15.65
CA TYR A 5 -17.53 12.68 -14.20
C TYR A 5 -16.62 11.53 -13.75
N MET A 6 -15.40 11.84 -13.33
CA MET A 6 -14.56 10.91 -12.57
C MET A 6 -15.16 10.73 -11.17
N GLY A 7 -16.29 10.03 -11.10
CA GLY A 7 -16.79 9.45 -9.86
C GLY A 7 -15.77 8.43 -9.39
N SER A 8 -14.97 8.79 -8.39
CA SER A 8 -14.06 7.88 -7.71
C SER A 8 -14.87 6.81 -6.99
N ALA A 9 -15.16 5.71 -7.68
CA ALA A 9 -15.59 4.48 -7.04
C ALA A 9 -14.46 4.04 -6.12
N ILE A 10 -14.68 4.13 -4.81
CA ILE A 10 -13.78 3.58 -3.80
C ILE A 10 -13.84 2.05 -3.99
N ILE A 11 -12.92 1.54 -4.80
CA ILE A 11 -12.65 0.11 -4.91
C ILE A 11 -11.94 -0.30 -3.62
N TYR A 12 -12.70 -0.53 -2.56
CA TYR A 12 -12.25 -1.37 -1.46
C TYR A 12 -13.47 -1.99 -0.77
N LYS A 13 -14.17 -2.85 -1.51
CA LYS A 13 -15.01 -3.89 -0.90
C LYS A 13 -14.20 -5.18 -0.87
N ASN A 14 -13.35 -5.36 0.14
CA ASN A 14 -12.83 -6.68 0.47
C ASN A 14 -13.92 -7.47 1.20
N ALA A 15 -14.91 -7.95 0.45
CA ALA A 15 -15.79 -9.01 0.91
C ALA A 15 -15.15 -10.35 0.54
N ILE A 16 -14.09 -10.73 1.26
CA ILE A 16 -13.62 -12.12 1.22
C ILE A 16 -14.50 -12.87 2.22
N THR A 17 -15.43 -13.66 1.71
CA THR A 17 -16.17 -14.64 2.48
C THR A 17 -15.18 -15.50 3.24
N HIS A 18 -15.14 -15.34 4.57
CA HIS A 18 -14.42 -16.25 5.45
C HIS A 18 -14.91 -17.66 5.14
N ASN A 19 -14.04 -18.52 4.59
CA ASN A 19 -13.99 -19.98 4.76
C ASN A 19 -13.25 -20.68 3.61
N VAL A 20 -11.98 -20.33 3.36
CA VAL A 20 -11.10 -21.25 2.63
C VAL A 20 -9.85 -21.50 3.46
N ARG A 21 -9.78 -22.69 4.08
CA ARG A 21 -8.52 -23.21 4.65
C ARG A 21 -7.56 -23.55 3.50
N LEU A 22 -6.94 -22.55 2.89
CA LEU A 22 -5.89 -22.74 1.91
C LEU A 22 -4.60 -23.09 2.64
N GLN A 23 -4.37 -24.38 2.92
CA GLN A 23 -3.13 -24.92 3.47
C GLN A 23 -1.90 -24.19 2.91
N SER A 24 -0.95 -23.90 3.81
CA SER A 24 0.35 -23.30 3.48
C SER A 24 0.92 -23.98 2.23
N PRO A 25 1.34 -23.25 1.18
CA PRO A 25 1.95 -23.90 0.03
C PRO A 25 3.19 -24.62 0.53
N ARG A 26 3.18 -25.96 0.43
CA ARG A 26 4.39 -26.76 0.60
C ARG A 26 5.44 -26.19 -0.35
N ARG A 27 6.67 -26.03 0.13
CA ARG A 27 7.82 -25.59 -0.68
C ARG A 27 7.78 -26.34 -2.01
N PHE A 28 7.47 -25.64 -3.11
CA PHE A 28 7.63 -26.21 -4.44
C PHE A 28 9.13 -26.29 -4.69
N ILE A 29 9.74 -27.41 -4.29
CA ILE A 29 11.06 -27.77 -4.78
C ILE A 29 10.84 -28.09 -6.26
N CYS A 30 11.12 -27.14 -7.14
CA CYS A 30 11.21 -27.40 -8.57
C CYS A 30 12.41 -28.34 -8.79
N ARG A 31 12.15 -29.64 -8.69
CA ARG A 31 13.09 -30.68 -9.10
C ARG A 31 12.94 -30.80 -10.62
N SER A 32 13.73 -30.04 -11.36
CA SER A 32 13.82 -30.20 -12.82
C SER A 32 14.46 -31.55 -13.13
N SER A 33 13.67 -32.58 -13.36
CA SER A 33 14.15 -33.85 -13.93
C SER A 33 14.29 -33.67 -15.44
N LEU A 34 15.53 -33.55 -15.91
CA LEU A 34 15.85 -33.72 -17.33
C LEU A 34 15.76 -35.22 -17.67
N THR A 35 14.67 -35.68 -18.27
CA THR A 35 14.63 -37.00 -18.92
C THR A 35 15.23 -36.84 -20.32
N LYS A 36 16.54 -37.05 -20.42
CA LYS A 36 17.25 -37.03 -21.71
C LYS A 36 17.08 -38.41 -22.37
N THR A 37 16.18 -38.52 -23.34
CA THR A 37 16.13 -39.66 -24.27
C THR A 37 17.03 -39.35 -25.47
N THR A 38 18.27 -39.87 -25.47
CA THR A 38 18.96 -40.51 -26.62
C THR A 38 20.47 -40.66 -26.36
N PRO A 39 21.11 -41.70 -26.93
CA PRO A 39 22.47 -42.10 -26.60
C PRO A 39 23.52 -41.33 -27.41
N ASP A 40 24.74 -41.37 -26.88
CA ASP A 40 26.04 -41.03 -27.48
C ASP A 40 26.56 -39.56 -27.46
N ASN A 41 27.56 -39.41 -26.58
CA ASN A 41 28.83 -38.68 -26.64
C ASN A 41 28.93 -37.18 -26.99
N VAL A 42 27.84 -36.41 -26.99
CA VAL A 42 27.98 -34.94 -26.86
C VAL A 42 27.76 -34.57 -25.40
N SER A 43 28.84 -34.16 -24.73
CA SER A 43 28.80 -33.53 -23.40
C SER A 43 28.06 -32.20 -23.52
N VAL A 44 26.73 -32.28 -23.54
CA VAL A 44 25.84 -31.14 -23.34
C VAL A 44 26.18 -30.64 -21.95
N ASP A 45 27.00 -29.60 -21.88
CA ASP A 45 27.21 -28.83 -20.67
C ASP A 45 25.82 -28.39 -20.22
N VAL A 46 25.30 -29.11 -19.23
CA VAL A 46 24.02 -28.80 -18.62
C VAL A 46 24.24 -27.43 -18.01
N LEU A 47 23.79 -26.37 -18.69
CA LEU A 47 23.89 -24.99 -18.20
C LEU A 47 23.24 -24.92 -16.82
N HIS A 48 24.06 -25.08 -15.79
CA HIS A 48 23.63 -25.00 -14.40
C HIS A 48 23.34 -23.54 -14.10
N ARG A 49 22.04 -23.22 -14.00
CA ARG A 49 21.60 -21.88 -13.63
C ARG A 49 22.06 -21.56 -12.21
N ARG A 50 22.83 -20.48 -12.04
CA ARG A 50 23.17 -19.94 -10.71
C ARG A 50 21.91 -19.36 -10.05
N SER A 51 21.71 -19.62 -8.76
CA SER A 51 20.66 -18.99 -7.95
C SER A 51 21.24 -17.84 -7.12
N GLY A 52 20.51 -16.73 -7.01
CA GLY A 52 20.94 -15.58 -6.21
C GLY A 52 20.76 -15.74 -4.70
N ASN A 53 20.22 -16.88 -4.24
CA ASN A 53 19.92 -17.17 -2.84
C ASN A 53 19.15 -16.04 -2.12
N TYR A 54 18.19 -15.42 -2.80
CA TYR A 54 17.35 -14.37 -2.20
C TYR A 54 16.44 -14.94 -1.13
N SER A 55 16.35 -14.24 -0.01
CA SER A 55 15.38 -14.54 1.04
C SER A 55 13.95 -14.30 0.53
N PRO A 56 12.97 -15.10 0.98
CA PRO A 56 11.57 -14.87 0.66
C PRO A 56 11.08 -13.54 1.27
N SER A 57 9.95 -13.04 0.77
CA SER A 57 9.28 -11.87 1.33
C SER A 57 9.02 -12.05 2.82
N PRO A 58 9.33 -11.03 3.66
CA PRO A 58 8.97 -11.05 5.08
C PRO A 58 7.46 -10.99 5.29
N TRP A 59 6.69 -10.51 4.31
CA TRP A 59 5.24 -10.45 4.37
C TRP A 59 4.60 -11.64 3.66
N ASN A 60 3.90 -12.46 4.43
CA ASN A 60 3.11 -13.58 3.91
C ASN A 60 1.76 -13.08 3.37
N HIS A 61 1.27 -13.68 2.28
CA HIS A 61 -0.06 -13.43 1.73
C HIS A 61 -1.18 -13.50 2.78
N ARG A 62 -1.20 -14.53 3.64
CA ARG A 62 -2.22 -14.64 4.70
C ARG A 62 -2.13 -13.50 5.72
N TYR A 63 -0.91 -13.08 6.04
CA TYR A 63 -0.67 -11.95 6.95
C TYR A 63 -1.21 -10.67 6.35
N LEU A 64 -0.88 -10.38 5.08
CA LEU A 64 -1.37 -9.20 4.37
C LEU A 64 -2.91 -9.15 4.32
N LEU A 65 -3.58 -10.28 4.07
CA LEU A 65 -5.05 -10.35 4.07
C LEU A 65 -5.68 -10.19 5.46
N SER A 66 -4.94 -10.50 6.53
CA SER A 66 -5.44 -10.37 7.91
C SER A 66 -5.35 -8.94 8.46
N ILE A 67 -4.67 -8.03 7.76
CA ILE A 67 -4.52 -6.64 8.21
C ILE A 67 -5.87 -5.92 8.10
N GLU A 68 -6.43 -5.54 9.23
CA GLU A 68 -7.67 -4.76 9.31
C GLU A 68 -7.37 -3.30 9.67
N ASN A 69 -8.02 -2.36 8.98
CA ASN A 69 -7.87 -0.94 9.28
C ASN A 69 -8.85 -0.49 10.37
N GLN A 70 -8.39 -0.46 11.61
CA GLN A 70 -9.18 0.05 12.74
C GLN A 70 -9.58 1.53 12.63
N TYR A 71 -8.88 2.31 11.80
CA TYR A 71 -9.11 3.74 11.62
C TYR A 71 -10.13 4.07 10.52
N ALA A 72 -10.55 3.09 9.73
CA ALA A 72 -11.57 3.26 8.69
C ALA A 72 -13.01 3.40 9.24
N LYS A 73 -13.19 3.33 10.57
CA LYS A 73 -14.49 3.50 11.22
C LYS A 73 -15.04 4.91 11.04
N GLU A 74 -16.36 5.03 10.87
CA GLU A 74 -17.06 6.29 10.65
C GLU A 74 -16.75 7.36 11.70
N LYS A 75 -16.73 6.96 12.99
CA LYS A 75 -16.35 7.87 14.09
C LYS A 75 -14.99 8.55 13.85
N ASN A 76 -14.00 7.79 13.40
CA ASN A 76 -12.65 8.32 13.14
C ASN A 76 -12.63 9.26 11.93
N VAL A 77 -13.43 8.96 10.91
CA VAL A 77 -13.60 9.83 9.74
C VAL A 77 -14.22 11.17 10.13
N ILE A 78 -15.27 11.15 10.95
CA ILE A 78 -15.92 12.37 11.47
C ILE A 78 -14.93 13.21 12.29
N THR A 79 -14.18 12.58 13.21
CA THR A 79 -13.18 13.27 14.03
C THR A 79 -12.07 13.87 13.16
N ARG A 80 -11.59 13.12 12.15
CA ARG A 80 -10.60 13.61 11.17
C ARG A 80 -11.10 14.86 10.46
N ASP A 81 -12.34 14.85 9.97
CA ASP A 81 -12.88 15.96 9.18
C ASP A 81 -13.20 17.20 10.05
N LEU A 82 -13.56 16.99 11.32
CA LEU A 82 -13.63 18.06 12.30
C LEU A 82 -12.25 18.70 12.53
N LEU A 83 -11.21 17.88 12.69
CA LEU A 83 -9.85 18.36 12.93
C LEU A 83 -9.31 19.13 11.73
N LYS A 84 -9.55 18.65 10.50
CA LYS A 84 -9.23 19.38 9.26
C LYS A 84 -9.86 20.77 9.22
N ARG A 85 -11.14 20.89 9.59
CA ARG A 85 -11.81 22.20 9.67
C ARG A 85 -11.17 23.12 10.72
N LYS A 86 -10.77 22.57 11.87
CA LYS A 86 -10.09 23.35 12.92
C LYS A 86 -8.74 23.88 12.43
N VAL A 87 -7.94 23.05 11.76
CA VAL A 87 -6.64 23.45 11.21
C VAL A 87 -6.82 24.46 10.07
N ARG A 88 -7.85 24.32 9.23
CA ARG A 88 -8.16 25.31 8.19
C ARG A 88 -8.43 26.69 8.80
N LYS A 89 -9.24 26.76 9.85
CA LYS A 89 -9.46 28.00 10.61
C LYS A 89 -8.18 28.57 11.22
N MET A 90 -7.27 27.70 11.66
CA MET A 90 -5.97 28.14 12.17
C MET A 90 -5.10 28.72 11.05
N LEU A 91 -5.19 28.23 9.82
CA LEU A 91 -4.44 28.76 8.67
C LEU A 91 -5.05 30.05 8.10
N ASP A 92 -6.34 30.29 8.33
CA ASP A 92 -7.03 31.50 7.89
C ASP A 92 -6.39 32.75 8.53
N VAL A 93 -6.08 33.74 7.68
CA VAL A 93 -5.33 34.95 8.04
C VAL A 93 -6.02 35.76 9.14
N ASP A 94 -7.35 35.69 9.20
CA ASP A 94 -8.17 36.42 10.19
C ASP A 94 -8.02 35.88 11.62
N THR A 95 -7.41 34.70 11.81
CA THR A 95 -7.33 34.03 13.13
C THR A 95 -5.93 34.09 13.74
N LYS A 96 -4.88 34.42 12.99
CA LYS A 96 -3.49 34.39 13.50
C LYS A 96 -3.00 35.74 14.03
N SER A 97 -2.28 35.68 15.15
CA SER A 97 -1.63 36.82 15.81
C SER A 97 -0.39 37.32 15.06
N SER A 98 0.36 36.44 14.38
CA SER A 98 1.57 36.84 13.64
C SER A 98 1.82 36.03 12.35
N ARG A 99 2.49 36.64 11.37
CA ARG A 99 2.90 35.97 10.11
C ARG A 99 3.91 34.84 10.36
N LEU A 100 4.71 34.95 11.41
CA LEU A 100 5.70 33.93 11.80
C LEU A 100 5.01 32.64 12.25
N GLU A 101 4.02 32.73 13.13
CA GLU A 101 3.17 31.59 13.53
C GLU A 101 2.46 30.94 12.33
N GLN A 102 2.18 31.71 11.27
CA GLN A 102 1.64 31.17 10.02
C GLN A 102 2.61 30.22 9.33
N LEU A 103 3.84 30.68 9.15
CA LEU A 103 4.90 29.92 8.50
C LEU A 103 5.30 28.69 9.31
N GLU A 104 5.37 28.78 10.63
CA GLU A 104 5.66 27.63 11.50
C GLU A 104 4.60 26.54 11.36
N LEU A 105 3.31 26.90 11.35
CA LEU A 105 2.24 25.92 11.13
C LEU A 105 2.33 25.27 9.75
N ILE A 106 2.71 26.01 8.70
CA ILE A 106 2.87 25.45 7.35
C ILE A 106 4.02 24.42 7.35
N ASP A 107 5.17 24.78 7.93
CA ASP A 107 6.33 23.88 8.07
C ASP A 107 5.98 22.61 8.87
N ASP A 108 5.22 22.74 9.95
CA ASP A 108 4.72 21.60 10.73
C ASP A 108 3.80 20.69 9.90
N LEU A 109 2.88 21.26 9.11
CA LEU A 109 1.96 20.47 8.27
C LEU A 109 2.68 19.73 7.15
N GLU A 110 3.73 20.33 6.58
CA GLU A 110 4.59 19.70 5.57
C GLU A 110 5.39 18.55 6.19
N LYS A 111 6.03 18.76 7.35
CA LYS A 111 6.78 17.72 8.07
C LYS A 111 5.89 16.56 8.53
N LEU A 112 4.64 16.84 8.87
CA LEU A 112 3.64 15.81 9.20
C LEU A 112 3.10 15.08 7.96
N GLY A 113 3.40 15.55 6.74
CA GLY A 113 2.92 14.94 5.49
C GLY A 113 1.41 15.09 5.27
N VAL A 114 0.80 16.12 5.85
CA VAL A 114 -0.66 16.38 5.77
C VAL A 114 -1.00 17.71 5.08
N SER A 115 0.01 18.45 4.60
CA SER A 115 -0.13 19.73 3.90
C SER A 115 -1.10 19.66 2.71
N TYR A 116 -1.11 18.55 1.96
CA TYR A 116 -1.97 18.32 0.80
C TYR A 116 -3.48 18.46 1.09
N HIS A 117 -3.91 18.37 2.34
CA HIS A 117 -5.32 18.60 2.71
C HIS A 117 -5.74 20.08 2.69
N PHE A 118 -4.76 21.00 2.62
CA PHE A 118 -4.94 22.43 2.75
C PHE A 118 -4.52 23.21 1.50
N GLU A 119 -4.07 22.52 0.44
CA GLU A 119 -3.88 23.11 -0.87
C GLU A 119 -5.22 23.64 -1.41
N GLY A 120 -5.20 24.82 -2.03
CA GLY A 120 -6.40 25.47 -2.55
C GLY A 120 -6.92 24.76 -3.79
N ASN A 121 -8.22 24.43 -3.80
CA ASN A 121 -8.97 24.14 -5.03
C ASN A 121 -9.60 25.42 -5.57
#